data_AF-A0A955RQ38-F1
#
_entry.id   AF-A0A955RQ38-F1
#
_cell.length_a   1.000
_cell.length_b   1.000
_cell.length_c   1.000
_cell.angle_alpha   90.00
_cell.angle_beta   90.00
_cell.angle_gamma   90.00
#
_symmetry.space_group_name_H-M   'P 1'
#
loop_
_entity.id
_entity.type
_entity.pdbx_description
1 polymer ?
#
loop_
_entity_poly.entity_id
_entity_poly.type
_entity_poly.pdbx_seq_one_letter_code
_entity_poly.pdbx_strand_id
1 'polypeptide(L)'
;MKMEQIEITQLDTLKPILEKVCQDESGNEAVSYIDIRLAASEGIGAYTEDGMPKVTSKDWGFSLGVRVISGSTLKAAGYFGRSLGIPD
;
A
#
# COMPACT_ATOMS: atom_id res chain seq x y z
N MET A 1 -2.55 -24.47 3.58
CA MET A 1 -2.37 -23.68 2.35
C MET A 1 -1.04 -22.96 2.50
N LYS A 2 -0.01 -23.25 1.68
CA LYS A 2 1.25 -22.49 1.77
C LYS A 2 0.92 -21.06 1.35
N MET A 3 1.12 -20.09 2.24
CA MET A 3 1.18 -18.69 1.82
C MET A 3 2.39 -18.57 0.89
N GLU A 4 2.14 -18.25 -0.37
CA GLU A 4 3.21 -17.83 -1.27
C GLU A 4 3.78 -16.53 -0.71
N GLN A 5 5.06 -16.54 -0.41
CA GLN A 5 5.78 -15.37 0.08
C GLN A 5 5.80 -14.35 -1.06
N ILE A 6 5.19 -13.17 -0.82
CA ILE A 6 5.21 -12.08 -1.81
C ILE A 6 6.55 -11.37 -1.67
N GLU A 7 7.37 -11.45 -2.71
CA GLU A 7 8.60 -10.68 -2.81
C GLU A 7 8.26 -9.23 -3.15
N ILE A 8 8.97 -8.27 -2.55
CA ILE A 8 8.78 -6.84 -2.84
C ILE A 8 8.94 -6.55 -4.34
N THR A 9 9.83 -7.30 -5.02
CA THR A 9 10.05 -7.23 -6.47
C THR A 9 8.82 -7.59 -7.29
N GLN A 10 7.88 -8.38 -6.76
CA GLN A 10 6.64 -8.69 -7.44
C GLN A 10 5.71 -7.46 -7.55
N LEU A 11 5.87 -6.45 -6.69
CA LEU A 11 5.15 -5.18 -6.84
C LEU A 11 5.51 -4.46 -8.14
N ASP A 12 6.72 -4.68 -8.67
CA ASP A 12 7.15 -4.07 -9.93
C ASP A 12 6.29 -4.53 -11.11
N THR A 13 5.76 -5.75 -11.05
CA THR A 13 4.86 -6.29 -12.08
C THR A 13 3.53 -5.54 -12.16
N LEU A 14 3.14 -4.87 -11.08
CA LEU A 14 1.91 -4.10 -10.98
C LEU A 14 2.09 -2.64 -11.39
N LYS A 15 3.32 -2.12 -11.39
CA LYS A 15 3.61 -0.72 -11.76
C LYS A 15 2.95 -0.29 -13.08
N PRO A 16 3.04 -1.06 -14.20
CA PRO A 16 2.43 -0.64 -15.46
C PRO A 16 0.90 -0.50 -15.37
N ILE A 17 0.25 -1.34 -14.56
CA ILE A 17 -1.19 -1.28 -14.34
C ILE A 17 -1.55 -0.02 -13.55
N LEU A 18 -0.81 0.26 -12.48
CA LEU A 18 -1.04 1.45 -11.64
C LEU A 18 -0.76 2.75 -12.40
N GLU A 19 0.31 2.78 -13.19
CA GLU A 19 0.65 3.90 -14.07
C GLU A 19 -0.47 4.17 -15.08
N LYS A 20 -1.01 3.11 -15.70
CA LYS A 20 -2.12 3.24 -16.63
C LYS A 20 -3.37 3.83 -15.95
N VAL A 21 -3.72 3.38 -14.75
CA VAL A 21 -4.86 3.94 -14.01
C VAL A 21 -4.66 5.44 -13.72
N CYS A 22 -3.45 5.83 -13.30
CA CYS A 22 -3.14 7.24 -13.12
C CYS A 22 -3.23 8.04 -14.44
N GLN A 23 -2.77 7.47 -15.56
CA GLN A 23 -2.82 8.10 -16.88
C GLN A 23 -4.27 8.28 -17.36
N ASP A 24 -5.09 7.23 -17.27
CA ASP A 24 -6.49 7.25 -17.69
C ASP A 24 -7.28 8.37 -16.97
N GLU A 25 -7.01 8.60 -15.68
CA GLU A 25 -7.67 9.65 -14.88
C GLU A 25 -7.04 11.04 -15.04
N SER A 26 -5.77 11.13 -15.45
CA SER A 26 -5.07 12.41 -15.63
C SER A 26 -5.60 13.26 -16.78
N GLY A 27 -6.39 12.67 -17.69
CA GLY A 27 -7.09 13.39 -18.76
C GLY A 27 -8.29 14.21 -18.28
N ASN A 28 -8.70 14.06 -17.01
CA ASN A 28 -9.77 14.85 -16.43
C ASN A 28 -9.25 16.22 -15.99
N GLU A 29 -9.71 17.31 -16.63
CA GLU A 29 -9.26 18.68 -16.32
C GLU A 29 -9.52 19.11 -14.86
N ALA A 30 -10.45 18.46 -14.16
CA ALA A 30 -10.68 18.72 -12.75
C ALA A 30 -9.60 18.10 -11.86
N VAL A 31 -8.91 17.06 -12.31
CA VAL A 31 -7.88 16.34 -11.54
C VAL A 31 -6.54 17.05 -11.67
N SER A 32 -6.08 17.63 -10.55
CA SER A 32 -4.77 18.27 -10.48
C SER A 32 -3.65 17.29 -10.16
N TYR A 33 -3.98 16.18 -9.49
CA TYR A 33 -3.00 15.21 -9.04
C TYR A 33 -3.68 13.89 -8.68
N ILE A 34 -3.03 12.78 -9.04
CA ILE A 34 -3.41 11.44 -8.63
C ILE A 34 -2.14 10.67 -8.27
N ASP A 35 -2.18 9.94 -7.17
CA ASP A 35 -1.18 8.94 -6.85
C ASP A 35 -1.83 7.66 -6.31
N ILE A 36 -1.22 6.53 -6.67
CA ILE A 36 -1.55 5.22 -6.14
C ILE A 36 -0.31 4.69 -5.44
N ARG A 37 -0.47 4.30 -4.19
CA ARG A 37 0.57 3.71 -3.35
C ARG A 37 0.24 2.26 -3.08
N LEU A 38 1.10 1.38 -3.55
CA LEU A 38 1.08 -0.03 -3.21
C LEU A 38 2.27 -0.31 -2.30
N ALA A 39 2.05 -0.98 -1.17
CA ALA A 39 3.11 -1.27 -0.21
C ALA A 39 2.99 -2.71 0.31
N ALA A 40 4.11 -3.44 0.21
CA ALA A 40 4.36 -4.68 0.93
C ALA A 40 5.41 -4.42 2.01
N SER A 41 5.25 -5.05 3.17
CA SER A 41 6.14 -4.89 4.32
C SER A 41 6.32 -6.23 5.03
N GLU A 42 7.50 -6.41 5.62
CA GLU A 42 7.85 -7.53 6.49
C GLU A 42 8.36 -6.93 7.81
N GLY A 43 7.75 -7.36 8.92
CA GLY A 43 8.17 -7.03 10.27
C GLY A 43 8.72 -8.25 10.96
N ILE A 44 9.92 -8.15 11.53
CA ILE A 44 10.51 -9.20 12.38
C ILE A 44 10.74 -8.60 13.76
N GLY A 45 10.14 -9.21 14.78
CA GLY A 45 10.19 -8.75 16.16
C GLY A 45 10.76 -9.80 17.09
N ALA A 46 11.48 -9.36 18.12
CA ALA A 46 11.88 -10.19 19.24
C ALA A 46 11.66 -9.42 20.54
N TYR A 47 10.99 -10.06 21.50
CA TYR A 47 10.57 -9.48 22.77
C TYR A 47 11.11 -10.34 23.91
N THR A 48 11.67 -9.67 24.92
CA THR A 48 12.11 -10.29 26.17
C THR A 48 11.30 -9.74 27.32
N GLU A 49 11.09 -10.55 28.34
CA GLU A 49 10.48 -10.17 29.61
C GLU A 49 11.29 -10.81 30.73
N ASP A 50 11.63 -10.05 31.77
CA ASP A 50 12.45 -10.50 32.90
C ASP A 50 13.81 -11.10 32.51
N GLY A 51 14.42 -10.56 31.44
CA GLY A 51 15.71 -11.02 30.92
C GLY A 51 15.63 -12.33 30.13
N MET A 52 14.42 -12.87 29.92
CA MET A 52 14.17 -14.12 29.20
C MET A 52 13.48 -13.85 27.86
N PRO A 53 13.80 -14.61 26.80
CA PRO A 53 13.05 -14.57 25.54
C PRO A 53 11.57 -14.91 25.78
N LYS A 54 10.65 -14.06 25.34
CA LYS A 54 9.21 -14.24 25.52
C LYS A 54 8.49 -14.49 24.21
N VAL A 55 8.75 -13.66 23.20
CA VAL A 55 8.08 -13.75 21.89
C VAL A 55 9.08 -13.45 20.77
N THR A 56 8.97 -14.19 19.69
CA THR A 56 9.46 -13.75 18.37
C THR A 56 8.25 -13.64 17.46
N SER A 57 8.13 -12.54 16.72
CA SER A 57 7.06 -12.34 15.75
C SER A 57 7.65 -12.17 14.35
N LYS A 58 6.85 -12.57 13.36
CA LYS A 58 7.13 -12.33 11.96
C LYS A 58 5.80 -12.04 11.28
N ASP A 59 5.62 -10.81 10.86
CA ASP A 59 4.37 -10.31 10.33
C ASP A 59 4.58 -9.76 8.92
N TRP A 60 3.55 -9.86 8.09
CA TRP A 60 3.56 -9.29 6.75
C TRP A 60 2.36 -8.38 6.56
N GLY A 61 2.59 -7.24 5.92
CA GLY A 61 1.55 -6.27 5.61
C GLY A 61 1.50 -5.97 4.12
N PHE A 62 0.29 -5.97 3.56
CA PHE A 62 0.05 -5.49 2.20
C PHE A 62 -1.04 -4.40 2.23
N SER A 63 -0.85 -3.31 1.49
CA SER A 63 -1.78 -2.18 1.51
C SER A 63 -1.83 -1.42 0.19
N LEU A 64 -3.00 -0.83 -0.08
CA LEU A 64 -3.28 0.05 -1.20
C LEU A 64 -3.78 1.40 -0.66
N GLY A 65 -3.19 2.48 -1.16
CA GLY A 65 -3.66 3.84 -0.96
C GLY A 65 -3.87 4.53 -2.30
N VAL A 66 -4.94 5.31 -2.42
CA VAL A 66 -5.24 6.15 -3.58
C VAL A 66 -5.51 7.56 -3.06
N ARG A 67 -4.85 8.54 -3.65
CA ARG A 67 -5.09 9.95 -3.36
C ARG A 67 -5.36 10.69 -4.65
N VAL A 68 -6.40 11.51 -4.63
CA VAL A 68 -6.78 12.39 -5.74
C VAL A 68 -6.94 13.80 -5.21
N ILE A 69 -6.35 14.78 -5.89
CA ILE A 69 -6.59 16.19 -5.66
C ILE A 69 -7.35 16.71 -6.87
N SER A 70 -8.59 17.14 -6.67
CA SER A 70 -9.49 17.56 -7.74
C SER A 70 -10.24 18.85 -7.40
N GLY A 71 -10.62 19.60 -8.42
CA GLY A 71 -11.34 20.86 -8.33
C GLY A 71 -10.76 21.92 -9.26
N SER A 72 -11.64 22.64 -9.97
CA SER A 72 -11.27 23.66 -10.95
C SER A 72 -10.87 25.00 -10.30
N THR A 73 -11.57 25.41 -9.23
CA THR A 73 -11.30 26.68 -8.52
C THR A 73 -10.73 26.46 -7.13
N LEU A 74 -11.27 25.49 -6.38
CA LEU A 74 -10.78 25.10 -5.06
C LEU A 74 -10.43 23.61 -5.10
N LYS A 75 -9.16 23.29 -4.84
CA LYS A 75 -8.67 21.91 -4.85
C LYS A 75 -9.03 21.22 -3.54
N ALA A 76 -9.71 20.08 -3.63
CA ALA A 76 -10.05 19.22 -2.51
C ALA A 76 -9.30 17.88 -2.63
N ALA A 77 -8.82 17.37 -1.50
CA ALA A 77 -8.18 16.06 -1.44
C ALA A 77 -9.19 14.97 -1.08
N GLY A 78 -9.25 13.93 -1.91
CA GLY A 78 -9.88 12.66 -1.59
C GLY A 78 -8.81 11.60 -1.32
N TYR A 79 -9.05 10.76 -0.31
CA TYR A 79 -8.17 9.63 0.02
C TYR A 79 -9.00 8.37 0.25
N PHE A 80 -8.53 7.27 -0.31
CA PHE A 80 -9.00 5.93 -0.02
C PHE A 80 -7.81 5.03 0.32
N GLY A 81 -7.90 4.27 1.40
CA GLY A 81 -6.83 3.38 1.85
C GLY A 81 -7.38 2.09 2.43
N ARG A 82 -6.72 0.97 2.12
CA ARG A 82 -7.12 -0.36 2.62
C ARG A 82 -5.91 -1.28 2.81
N SER A 83 -5.89 -1.96 3.96
CA SER A 83 -5.04 -3.14 4.15
C SER A 83 -5.59 -4.31 3.34
N LEU A 84 -4.74 -4.91 2.54
CA LEU A 84 -5.05 -6.03 1.66
C LEU A 84 -4.59 -7.32 2.34
N GLY A 85 -5.53 -8.21 2.63
CA GLY A 85 -5.28 -9.45 3.36
C GLY A 85 -6.05 -9.53 4.68
N ILE A 86 -6.01 -10.70 5.31
CA ILE A 86 -6.54 -10.95 6.65
C ILE A 86 -5.32 -10.88 7.59
N PRO A 87 -5.32 -10.05 8.64
CA PRO A 87 -4.30 -10.16 9.68
C PRO A 87 -4.40 -11.56 10.29
N ASP A 88 -3.28 -12.27 10.37
CA ASP A 88 -3.23 -13.60 10.99
C ASP A 88 -3.43 -13.55 12.51
#